data_AF-A0A7T4TA98-F1
#
_entry.id   AF-A0A7T4TA98-F1
#
_cell.length_a   1.000
_cell.length_b   1.000
_cell.length_c   1.000
_cell.angle_alpha   90.00
_cell.angle_beta   90.00
_cell.angle_gamma   90.00
#
_symmetry.space_group_name_H-M   'P 1'
#
loop_
_entity.id
_entity.type
_entity.pdbx_description
1 polymer ?
#
loop_
_entity_poly.entity_id
_entity_poly.type
_entity_poly.pdbx_seq_one_letter_code
_entity_poly.pdbx_strand_id
1 'polypeptide(L)'
;MPRSIKNQPASRPPVDALQYEKLALSAFDLCDRQVGQLNTLITLASSIVRNPAFTSDERKRRQTLLELLLDTTEQYQQELECDRELFQVIALDAKGVPRSHLTAQHAANLLAEASQSAKATSTAVQQHPSPAPH
;
A
#
# COMPACT_ATOMS: atom_id res chain seq x y z
N MET A 1 -26.18 43.71 -8.00
CA MET A 1 -26.61 42.35 -7.63
C MET A 1 -25.51 41.36 -7.98
N PRO A 2 -24.79 40.77 -7.02
CA PRO A 2 -23.72 39.82 -7.33
C PRO A 2 -24.34 38.45 -7.63
N ARG A 3 -24.03 37.88 -8.80
CA ARG A 3 -24.41 36.50 -9.13
C ARG A 3 -23.49 35.55 -8.38
N SER A 4 -24.07 34.72 -7.52
CA SER A 4 -23.42 33.61 -6.84
C SER A 4 -22.97 32.59 -7.88
N ILE A 5 -21.66 32.49 -8.14
CA ILE A 5 -21.09 31.42 -8.96
C ILE A 5 -20.92 30.23 -8.03
N LYS A 6 -21.93 29.36 -8.07
CA LYS A 6 -21.95 28.05 -7.42
C LYS A 6 -20.70 27.28 -7.87
N ASN A 7 -19.81 26.98 -6.92
CA ASN A 7 -18.68 26.06 -7.10
C ASN A 7 -19.22 24.70 -7.55
N GLN A 8 -19.31 24.49 -8.88
CA GLN A 8 -19.51 23.15 -9.41
C GLN A 8 -18.18 22.40 -9.25
N PRO A 9 -18.18 21.20 -8.63
CA PRO A 9 -17.01 20.35 -8.72
C PRO A 9 -16.75 20.10 -10.21
N ALA A 10 -15.51 20.32 -10.65
CA ALA A 10 -15.12 20.16 -12.04
C ALA A 10 -15.58 18.77 -12.52
N SER A 11 -16.56 18.73 -13.42
CA SER A 11 -17.06 17.49 -13.99
C SER A 11 -15.91 16.84 -14.73
N ARG A 12 -15.50 15.65 -14.27
CA ARG A 12 -14.46 14.85 -14.90
C ARG A 12 -14.85 14.60 -16.37
N PRO A 13 -13.92 14.69 -17.33
CA PRO A 13 -14.14 14.09 -18.65
C PRO A 13 -14.46 12.60 -18.44
N PRO A 14 -15.39 12.00 -19.19
CA PRO A 14 -15.61 10.57 -19.11
C PRO A 14 -14.30 9.85 -19.44
N VAL A 15 -13.71 9.22 -18.44
CA VAL A 15 -12.46 8.47 -18.61
C VAL A 15 -12.79 7.17 -19.32
N ASP A 16 -12.01 6.86 -20.34
CA ASP A 16 -12.20 5.71 -21.22
C ASP A 16 -12.18 4.41 -20.39
N ALA A 17 -13.27 3.65 -20.45
CA ALA A 17 -13.45 2.40 -19.70
C ALA A 17 -12.31 1.40 -19.99
N LEU A 18 -11.76 1.46 -21.21
CA LEU A 18 -10.64 0.63 -21.65
C LEU A 18 -9.33 0.95 -20.92
N GLN A 19 -9.15 2.18 -20.42
CA GLN A 19 -8.00 2.55 -19.60
C GLN A 19 -8.11 1.97 -18.20
N TYR A 20 -9.31 1.98 -17.61
CA TYR A 20 -9.56 1.36 -16.31
C TYR A 20 -9.44 -0.16 -16.34
N GLU A 21 -9.86 -0.79 -17.44
CA GLU A 21 -9.68 -2.23 -17.65
C GLU A 21 -8.19 -2.60 -17.66
N LYS A 22 -7.37 -1.89 -18.46
CA LYS A 22 -5.92 -2.11 -18.50
C LYS A 22 -5.27 -1.92 -17.12
N LEU A 23 -5.74 -0.93 -16.38
CA LEU A 23 -5.25 -0.64 -15.04
C LEU A 23 -5.60 -1.75 -14.05
N ALA A 24 -6.84 -2.24 -14.10
CA ALA A 24 -7.30 -3.36 -13.28
C ALA A 24 -6.53 -4.65 -13.60
N LEU A 25 -6.29 -4.93 -14.89
CA LEU A 25 -5.47 -6.07 -15.31
C LEU A 25 -4.02 -5.95 -14.79
N SER A 26 -3.41 -4.76 -14.90
CA SER A 26 -2.06 -4.54 -14.36
C SER A 26 -1.98 -4.70 -12.83
N ALA A 27 -3.05 -4.34 -12.12
CA ALA A 27 -3.15 -4.56 -10.67
C ALA A 27 -3.25 -6.05 -10.34
N PHE A 28 -4.00 -6.80 -11.14
CA PHE A 28 -4.17 -8.23 -10.99
C PHE A 28 -2.86 -8.99 -11.25
N ASP A 29 -2.18 -8.71 -12.37
CA ASP A 29 -0.89 -9.33 -12.72
C ASP A 29 0.17 -9.15 -11.62
N LEU A 30 0.10 -8.02 -10.92
CA LEU A 30 0.98 -7.69 -9.82
C LEU A 30 0.66 -8.49 -8.55
N CYS A 31 -0.62 -8.75 -8.26
CA CYS A 31 -1.00 -9.70 -7.22
C CYS A 31 -0.48 -11.11 -7.53
N ASP A 32 -0.59 -11.57 -8.78
CA ASP A 32 -0.05 -12.86 -9.20
C ASP A 32 1.48 -12.93 -9.03
N ARG A 33 2.19 -11.85 -9.36
CA ARG A 33 3.63 -11.73 -9.10
C ARG A 33 3.95 -11.83 -7.60
N GLN A 34 3.21 -11.12 -6.74
CA GLN A 34 3.42 -11.17 -5.28
C GLN A 34 3.19 -12.57 -4.72
N VAL A 35 2.19 -13.30 -5.22
CA VAL A 35 1.97 -14.71 -4.85
C VAL A 35 3.17 -15.56 -5.27
N GLY A 36 3.71 -15.36 -6.48
CA GLY A 36 4.92 -16.04 -6.93
C GLY A 36 6.16 -15.74 -6.07
N GLN A 37 6.35 -14.48 -5.68
CA GLN A 37 7.42 -14.04 -4.78
C GLN A 37 7.31 -14.71 -3.40
N LEU A 38 6.12 -14.73 -2.80
CA LEU A 38 5.87 -15.41 -1.53
C LEU A 38 6.14 -16.91 -1.62
N ASN A 39 5.72 -17.57 -2.70
CA ASN A 39 6.02 -18.99 -2.91
C ASN A 39 7.54 -19.26 -2.98
N THR A 40 8.30 -18.34 -3.58
CA THR A 40 9.77 -18.42 -3.66
C THR A 40 10.40 -18.30 -2.28
N LEU A 41 9.97 -17.31 -1.47
CA LEU A 41 10.43 -17.14 -0.10
C LEU A 41 10.09 -18.35 0.78
N ILE A 42 8.86 -18.87 0.69
CA ILE A 42 8.42 -20.07 1.41
C ILE A 42 9.30 -21.27 1.03
N THR A 43 9.62 -21.43 -0.25
CA THR A 43 10.45 -22.53 -0.75
C THR A 43 11.88 -22.45 -0.21
N LEU A 44 12.50 -21.26 -0.28
CA LEU A 44 13.84 -21.01 0.27
C LEU A 44 13.88 -21.25 1.78
N ALA A 45 12.95 -20.67 2.53
CA ALA A 45 12.86 -20.85 3.98
C ALA A 45 12.64 -22.33 4.36
N SER A 46 11.75 -23.02 3.65
CA SER A 46 11.49 -24.45 3.86
C SER A 46 12.73 -25.30 3.62
N SER A 47 13.52 -24.99 2.58
CA SER A 47 14.78 -25.67 2.28
C SER A 47 15.80 -25.53 3.41
N ILE A 48 15.90 -24.33 4.00
CA ILE A 48 16.80 -24.05 5.13
C ILE A 48 16.34 -24.80 6.39
N VAL A 49 15.03 -24.84 6.65
CA VAL A 49 14.47 -25.53 7.83
C VAL A 49 14.65 -27.05 7.72
N ARG A 50 14.41 -27.63 6.55
CA ARG A 50 14.48 -29.09 6.32
C ARG A 50 15.91 -29.65 6.28
N ASN A 51 16.92 -28.81 6.09
CA ASN A 51 18.34 -29.21 6.06
C ASN A 51 19.08 -28.71 7.31
N PRO A 52 19.01 -29.43 8.44
CA PRO A 52 19.81 -29.12 9.61
C PRO A 52 21.31 -29.30 9.31
N ALA A 53 22.13 -28.37 9.79
CA ALA A 53 23.57 -28.35 9.56
C ALA A 53 24.32 -29.01 10.73
N PHE A 54 24.96 -30.14 10.48
CA PHE A 54 25.76 -30.88 11.46
C PHE A 54 27.24 -30.53 11.35
N THR A 55 27.74 -30.30 10.13
CA THR A 55 29.14 -29.96 9.86
C THR A 55 29.39 -28.45 9.74
N SER A 56 30.65 -28.02 9.85
CA SER A 56 31.03 -26.61 9.67
C SER A 56 30.70 -26.08 8.28
N ASP A 57 30.94 -26.89 7.24
CA ASP A 57 30.67 -26.51 5.85
C ASP A 57 29.16 -26.40 5.59
N GLU A 58 28.35 -27.28 6.17
CA GLU A 58 26.89 -27.16 6.13
C GLU A 58 26.40 -25.90 6.83
N ARG A 59 27.01 -25.49 7.94
CA ARG A 59 26.66 -24.23 8.64
C ARG A 59 26.99 -23.02 7.78
N LYS A 60 28.16 -23.02 7.12
CA LYS A 60 28.53 -21.95 6.17
C LYS A 60 27.56 -21.89 5.01
N ARG A 61 27.23 -23.03 4.41
CA ARG A 61 26.25 -23.09 3.31
C ARG A 61 24.86 -22.61 3.75
N ARG A 62 24.44 -22.97 4.96
CA ARG A 62 23.18 -22.50 5.55
C ARG A 62 23.20 -21.00 5.78
N GLN A 63 24.31 -20.45 6.25
CA GLN A 63 24.48 -19.01 6.41
C GLN A 63 24.35 -18.27 5.06
N THR A 64 24.98 -18.78 4.01
CA THR A 64 24.82 -18.22 2.66
C THR A 64 23.38 -18.28 2.15
N LEU A 65 22.64 -19.35 2.45
CA LEU A 65 21.22 -19.44 2.09
C LEU A 65 20.35 -18.45 2.88
N LEU A 66 20.69 -18.17 4.14
CA LEU A 66 20.02 -17.16 4.96
C LEU A 66 20.28 -15.75 4.43
N GLU A 67 21.52 -15.45 4.03
CA GLU A 67 21.89 -14.19 3.37
C GLU A 67 21.10 -14.02 2.06
N LEU A 68 21.07 -15.06 1.21
CA LEU A 68 20.28 -15.03 -0.02
C LEU A 68 18.78 -14.80 0.25
N LEU A 69 18.22 -15.44 1.28
CA LEU A 69 16.82 -15.24 1.67
C LEU A 69 16.57 -13.79 2.07
N LEU A 70 17.48 -13.18 2.84
CA LEU A 70 17.37 -11.80 3.29
C LEU A 70 17.45 -10.85 2.10
N ASP A 71 18.47 -10.99 1.24
CA ASP A 71 18.64 -10.16 0.03
C ASP A 71 17.41 -10.25 -0.89
N THR A 72 16.88 -11.45 -1.09
CA THR A 72 15.69 -11.68 -1.93
C THR A 72 14.45 -11.02 -1.31
N THR A 73 14.31 -11.08 0.01
CA THR A 73 13.18 -10.48 0.72
C THR A 73 13.24 -8.96 0.66
N GLU A 74 14.42 -8.37 0.85
CA GLU A 74 14.63 -6.92 0.72
C GLU A 74 14.35 -6.43 -0.70
N GLN A 75 14.78 -7.18 -1.72
CA GLN A 75 14.46 -6.87 -3.11
C GLN A 75 12.94 -6.87 -3.35
N TYR A 76 12.23 -7.91 -2.91
CA TYR A 76 10.77 -7.97 -3.06
C TYR A 76 10.05 -6.87 -2.28
N GLN A 77 10.57 -6.47 -1.13
CA GLN A 77 10.02 -5.34 -0.37
C GLN A 77 10.15 -4.03 -1.15
N GLN A 78 11.32 -3.74 -1.72
CA GLN A 78 11.53 -2.51 -2.51
C GLN A 78 10.61 -2.46 -3.73
N GLU A 79 10.46 -3.59 -4.43
CA GLU A 79 9.54 -3.70 -5.56
C GLU A 79 8.09 -3.41 -5.14
N LEU A 80 7.66 -3.96 -3.99
CA LEU A 80 6.34 -3.73 -3.42
C LEU A 80 6.09 -2.26 -3.03
N GLU A 81 7.10 -1.58 -2.49
CA GLU A 81 7.02 -0.17 -2.12
C GLU A 81 6.78 0.71 -3.36
N CYS A 82 7.53 0.48 -4.45
CA CYS A 82 7.32 1.15 -5.73
C CYS A 82 5.90 0.90 -6.27
N ASP A 83 5.45 -0.34 -6.22
CA ASP A 83 4.11 -0.74 -6.68
C ASP A 83 3.00 -0.05 -5.86
N ARG A 84 3.19 0.05 -4.53
CA ARG A 84 2.24 0.72 -3.63
C ARG A 84 2.08 2.21 -3.94
N GLU A 85 3.16 2.92 -4.24
CA GLU A 85 3.10 4.33 -4.65
C GLU A 85 2.29 4.51 -5.94
N LEU A 86 2.50 3.62 -6.92
CA LEU A 86 1.73 3.62 -8.17
C LEU A 86 0.23 3.42 -7.92
N PHE A 87 -0.15 2.43 -7.11
CA PHE A 87 -1.56 2.19 -6.78
C PHE A 87 -2.19 3.32 -5.98
N GLN A 88 -1.43 3.99 -5.12
CA GLN A 88 -1.91 5.15 -4.41
C GLN A 88 -2.28 6.28 -5.39
N VAL A 89 -1.44 6.54 -6.40
CA VAL A 89 -1.73 7.52 -7.45
C VAL A 89 -2.98 7.14 -8.24
N ILE A 90 -3.10 5.87 -8.61
CA ILE A 90 -4.27 5.32 -9.33
C ILE A 90 -5.56 5.47 -8.51
N ALA A 91 -5.51 5.12 -7.21
CA ALA A 91 -6.66 5.19 -6.33
C ALA A 91 -7.11 6.64 -6.09
N LEU A 92 -6.17 7.58 -5.98
CA LEU A 92 -6.45 9.01 -5.88
C LEU A 92 -7.08 9.55 -7.17
N ASP A 93 -6.56 9.16 -8.34
CA ASP A 93 -7.16 9.52 -9.64
C ASP A 93 -8.57 8.92 -9.80
N ALA A 94 -8.77 7.66 -9.40
CA ALA A 94 -10.07 7.00 -9.45
C ALA A 94 -11.12 7.62 -8.53
N LYS A 95 -10.70 8.16 -7.38
CA LYS A 95 -11.57 8.94 -6.49
C LYS A 95 -11.94 10.33 -7.06
N GLY A 96 -11.43 10.69 -8.24
CA GLY A 96 -11.67 11.99 -8.84
C GLY A 96 -10.95 13.12 -8.11
N VAL A 97 -9.92 12.81 -7.32
CA VAL A 97 -8.99 13.82 -6.81
C VAL A 97 -8.12 14.19 -8.00
N PRO A 98 -8.29 15.40 -8.60
CA PRO A 98 -7.42 15.80 -9.69
C PRO A 98 -5.98 15.70 -9.19
N ARG A 99 -5.01 15.46 -10.09
CA ARG A 99 -3.63 15.93 -9.86
C ARG A 99 -3.69 17.47 -9.76
N SER A 100 -4.26 17.98 -8.68
CA SER A 100 -4.01 19.34 -8.24
C SER A 100 -2.51 19.39 -8.15
N HIS A 101 -1.89 20.30 -8.89
CA HIS A 101 -0.57 20.77 -8.51
C HIS A 101 -0.61 20.90 -6.99
N LEU A 102 0.13 20.02 -6.31
CA LEU A 102 0.14 19.90 -4.86
C LEU A 102 0.89 21.14 -4.38
N THR A 103 0.22 22.28 -4.50
CA THR A 103 0.67 23.55 -3.95
C THR A 103 0.76 23.32 -2.46
N ALA A 104 1.76 23.92 -1.82
CA ALA A 104 2.00 23.74 -0.39
C ALA A 104 0.73 23.96 0.44
N GLN A 105 -0.16 24.83 -0.03
CA GLN A 105 -1.46 25.11 0.56
C GLN A 105 -2.45 23.93 0.48
N HIS A 106 -2.48 23.18 -0.63
CA HIS A 106 -3.34 21.99 -0.76
C HIS A 106 -2.79 20.81 0.06
N ALA A 107 -1.46 20.65 0.12
CA ALA A 107 -0.80 19.68 0.99
C ALA A 107 -1.11 19.96 2.48
N ALA A 108 -1.02 21.22 2.89
CA ALA A 108 -1.34 21.66 4.25
C ALA A 108 -2.81 21.41 4.60
N ASN A 109 -3.73 21.62 3.66
CA ASN A 109 -5.15 21.36 3.87
C ASN A 109 -5.45 19.86 4.01
N LEU A 110 -4.84 19.00 3.18
CA LEU A 110 -4.99 17.54 3.30
C LEU A 110 -4.38 17.00 4.62
N LEU A 111 -3.23 17.54 5.04
CA LEU A 111 -2.65 17.22 6.35
C LEU A 111 -3.55 17.68 7.50
N ALA A 112 -4.19 18.85 7.39
CA ALA A 112 -5.13 19.35 8.39
C ALA A 112 -6.41 18.49 8.47
N GLU A 113 -6.96 18.05 7.33
CA GLU A 113 -8.13 17.15 7.29
C GLU A 113 -7.81 15.75 7.87
N ALA A 114 -6.64 15.20 7.57
CA ALA A 114 -6.18 13.94 8.16
C ALA A 114 -6.00 14.06 9.68
N SER A 115 -5.47 15.20 10.15
CA SER A 115 -5.32 15.51 11.58
C SER A 115 -6.67 15.62 12.30
N GLN A 116 -7.67 16.23 11.66
CA GLN A 116 -9.02 16.33 12.21
C GLN A 116 -9.73 14.99 12.23
N SER A 117 -9.55 14.18 11.19
CA SER A 117 -10.09 12.81 11.12
C SER A 117 -9.46 11.91 12.19
N ALA A 118 -8.15 12.02 12.44
CA ALA A 118 -7.46 11.32 13.53
C ALA A 118 -7.96 11.76 14.92
N LYS A 119 -8.32 13.04 15.08
CA LYS A 119 -8.96 13.56 16.30
C LYS A 119 -10.38 13.02 16.49
N ALA A 120 -11.17 12.95 15.41
CA ALA A 120 -12.53 12.41 15.43
C ALA A 120 -12.55 10.91 15.78
N THR A 121 -11.60 10.13 15.25
CA THR A 121 -11.40 8.72 15.62
C THR A 121 -10.98 8.55 17.08
N SER A 122 -10.13 9.44 17.61
CA SER A 122 -9.74 9.43 19.03
C SER A 122 -10.91 9.73 19.97
N THR A 123 -11.86 10.58 19.56
CA THR A 123 -13.09 10.84 20.33
C THR A 123 -14.12 9.72 20.24
N ALA A 124 -14.17 8.97 19.13
CA ALA A 124 -15.04 7.80 19.00
C ALA A 124 -14.60 6.63 19.90
N VAL A 125 -13.29 6.47 20.15
CA VAL A 125 -12.76 5.46 21.08
C VAL A 125 -13.05 5.79 22.55
N GLN A 126 -13.30 7.06 22.90
CA GLN A 126 -13.66 7.47 24.26
C GLN A 126 -15.17 7.34 24.59
N GLN A 127 -16.03 7.06 23.61
CA GLN A 127 -17.49 7.06 23.79
C GLN A 127 -18.14 5.68 23.91
N HIS A 128 -17.38 4.59 24.09
CA HIS A 128 -17.94 3.30 24.48
C HIS A 128 -17.76 3.07 25.99
N PRO A 129 -18.71 3.50 26.86
CA PRO A 129 -18.67 3.12 28.26
C PRO A 129 -18.98 1.63 28.39
N SER A 130 -18.10 0.92 29.11
CA SER A 130 -18.36 -0.42 29.62
C SER A 130 -19.59 -0.40 30.54
N PRO A 131 -20.52 -1.38 30.49
CA PRO A 131 -21.65 -1.41 31.41
C PRO A 131 -21.15 -1.76 32.82
N ALA A 132 -21.57 -0.97 33.82
CA ALA A 132 -21.22 -1.18 35.22
C ALA A 132 -21.93 -2.42 35.80
N PRO A 133 -21.30 -3.15 36.74
CA PRO A 133 -21.90 -4.31 37.38
C PRO A 133 -22.83 -3.91 38.54
N HIS A 134 -23.95 -4.63 38.68
CA HIS A 134 -24.72 -4.76 39.92
C HIS A 134 -24.73 -6.23 40.32
#